data_AF-Q0CAF6-F1
#
_entry.id   AF-Q0CAF6-F1
#
_cell.length_a   1.000
_cell.length_b   1.000
_cell.length_c   1.000
_cell.angle_alpha   90.00
_cell.angle_beta   90.00
_cell.angle_gamma   90.00
#
_symmetry.space_group_name_H-M   'P 1'
#
loop_
_entity.id
_entity.type
_entity.pdbx_description
1 polymer ?
#
loop_
_entity_poly.entity_id
_entity_poly.type
_entity_poly.pdbx_seq_one_letter_code
_entity_poly.pdbx_strand_id
1 'polypeptide(L)'
;MDDIRKDDLSDLDRISVPMMVKAFVFYELQPGVDTNHFAASVKEGLSNATRQFPFMAGNLQVDKSGRLCIVTAPGKHVRCIVNYLGPREHKSFSALATGSFSPNDLDPVLLLPEMPADEKPVCALQLNVIEGGLILGFTMHHMVGDWASMDAFLSLICQGAKAHQQGQEMPVYTPDLNKTPYNGTEGLPRQELLDRLPTYHVAEKAPFVPKPPPPFQTSIYQITEASVQQLKAQCTPYLQGVDYISTYDCISALLWTSITRARIRLHPEKATSLTRLLHPVNVRSRDPENRTSERYFGNGAFPTHAGPMTAQEMTLDGEKGLATAASLIRQSIDPVSLSSIHDLTSLVKTLSPTEQLGVHSDFHDMDILMNSWCTRGIGIDKYHMGGGSLPVAFRTHRPVTGAYCLVLPSIGRRDNRVFEIFVQVAAEEHELLRRDEEFLKYFELVAA
;
A
#
# COMPACT_ATOMS: atom_id res chain seq x y z
N MET A 1 32.52 20.65 -9.73
CA MET A 1 32.39 19.18 -9.62
C MET A 1 31.13 18.98 -8.82
N ASP A 2 30.09 18.41 -9.43
CA ASP A 2 28.88 18.12 -8.67
C ASP A 2 29.21 16.99 -7.69
N ASP A 3 28.96 17.22 -6.40
CA ASP A 3 29.27 16.25 -5.35
C ASP A 3 28.23 15.12 -5.30
N ILE A 4 28.66 13.93 -4.88
CA ILE A 4 27.76 12.80 -4.60
C ILE A 4 26.78 13.20 -3.50
N ARG A 5 25.48 13.14 -3.79
CA ARG A 5 24.43 13.42 -2.81
C ARG A 5 24.19 12.20 -1.93
N LYS A 6 24.07 12.43 -0.62
CA LYS A 6 23.65 11.43 0.36
C LYS A 6 22.42 11.93 1.10
N ASP A 7 21.37 11.12 1.12
CA ASP A 7 20.15 11.38 1.88
C ASP A 7 19.97 10.29 2.94
N ASP A 8 19.93 10.70 4.20
CA ASP A 8 19.68 9.80 5.32
C ASP A 8 18.26 9.25 5.30
N LEU A 9 18.05 8.06 5.85
CA LEU A 9 16.71 7.54 6.15
C LEU A 9 16.34 7.87 7.60
N SER A 10 15.05 8.08 7.90
CA SER A 10 14.59 8.12 9.29
C SER A 10 14.76 6.76 9.98
N ASP A 11 14.65 6.72 11.30
CA ASP A 11 14.68 5.45 12.03
C ASP A 11 13.45 4.59 11.65
N LEU A 12 12.29 5.21 11.42
CA LEU A 12 11.10 4.53 10.91
C LEU A 12 11.29 3.92 9.51
N ASP A 13 11.94 4.65 8.61
CA ASP A 13 12.30 4.17 7.27
C ASP A 13 13.16 2.91 7.34
N ARG A 14 14.11 2.87 8.27
CA ARG A 14 15.08 1.78 8.44
C ARG A 14 14.47 0.47 8.97
N ILE A 15 13.32 0.55 9.64
CA ILE A 15 12.61 -0.61 10.18
C ILE A 15 11.46 -1.04 9.28
N SER A 16 11.19 -0.30 8.21
CA SER A 16 10.19 -0.66 7.21
C SER A 16 10.63 -1.89 6.42
N VAL A 17 9.65 -2.67 5.94
CA VAL A 17 9.91 -3.93 5.23
C VAL A 17 10.79 -3.67 4.00
N PRO A 18 11.93 -4.36 3.82
CA PRO A 18 12.84 -4.13 2.71
C PRO A 18 12.32 -4.77 1.42
N MET A 19 11.26 -4.18 0.85
CA MET A 19 10.61 -4.67 -0.36
C MET A 19 10.34 -3.56 -1.37
N MET A 20 10.23 -3.96 -2.63
CA MET A 20 9.77 -3.09 -3.71
C MET A 20 8.23 -3.10 -3.75
N VAL A 21 7.61 -1.96 -3.48
CA VAL A 21 6.18 -1.74 -3.71
C VAL A 21 5.97 -1.53 -5.21
N LYS A 22 4.92 -2.13 -5.78
CA LYS A 22 4.63 -2.09 -7.22
C LYS A 22 3.25 -1.49 -7.47
N ALA A 23 3.19 -0.56 -8.41
CA ALA A 23 1.98 0.12 -8.85
C ALA A 23 1.85 -0.01 -10.37
N PHE A 24 0.65 -0.34 -10.83
CA PHE A 24 0.32 -0.42 -12.24
C PHE A 24 -0.89 0.45 -12.52
N VAL A 25 -0.75 1.41 -13.43
CA VAL A 25 -1.84 2.30 -13.85
C VAL A 25 -2.13 2.02 -15.33
N PHE A 26 -3.39 1.68 -15.61
CA PHE A 26 -3.86 1.36 -16.95
C PHE A 26 -4.48 2.60 -17.59
N TYR A 27 -4.09 2.87 -18.82
CA TYR A 27 -4.55 4.01 -19.60
C TYR A 27 -5.17 3.55 -20.91
N GLU A 28 -6.40 3.99 -21.16
CA GLU A 28 -6.95 3.96 -22.51
C GLU A 28 -6.28 5.06 -23.32
N LEU A 29 -5.79 4.73 -24.51
CA LEU A 29 -5.25 5.71 -25.45
C LEU A 29 -6.27 5.96 -26.56
N GLN A 30 -6.66 7.22 -26.73
CA GLN A 30 -7.56 7.60 -27.81
C GLN A 30 -6.92 7.35 -29.20
N PRO A 31 -7.72 7.11 -30.26
CA PRO A 31 -7.20 6.94 -31.61
C PRO A 31 -6.35 8.14 -32.07
N GLY A 32 -5.20 7.86 -32.68
CA GLY A 32 -4.31 8.89 -33.23
C GLY A 32 -3.30 9.49 -32.24
N VAL A 33 -3.24 9.00 -31.00
CA VAL A 33 -2.18 9.38 -30.05
C VAL A 33 -0.81 8.91 -30.56
N ASP A 34 0.13 9.86 -30.70
CA ASP A 34 1.54 9.54 -30.97
C ASP A 34 2.19 9.01 -29.69
N THR A 35 2.41 7.70 -29.64
CA THR A 35 3.00 7.02 -28.48
C THR A 35 4.44 7.44 -28.20
N ASN A 36 5.21 7.85 -29.21
CA ASN A 36 6.58 8.33 -29.01
C ASN A 36 6.57 9.71 -28.34
N HIS A 37 5.75 10.62 -28.84
CA HIS A 37 5.56 11.93 -28.22
C HIS A 37 4.99 11.79 -26.79
N PHE A 38 4.04 10.87 -26.61
CA PHE A 38 3.48 10.56 -25.31
C PHE A 38 4.56 10.10 -24.32
N ALA A 39 5.36 9.10 -24.71
CA ALA A 39 6.45 8.59 -23.88
C ALA A 39 7.52 9.65 -23.58
N ALA A 40 7.83 10.52 -24.53
CA ALA A 40 8.72 11.67 -24.32
C ALA A 40 8.15 12.63 -23.26
N SER A 41 6.85 12.91 -23.31
CA SER A 41 6.17 13.75 -22.31
C SER A 41 6.25 13.17 -20.91
N VAL A 42 6.09 11.85 -20.78
CA VAL A 42 6.25 11.19 -19.47
C VAL A 42 7.69 11.25 -18.96
N LYS A 43 8.68 11.15 -19.85
CA LYS A 43 10.09 11.36 -19.48
C LYS A 43 10.35 12.79 -18.99
N GLU A 44 9.71 13.80 -19.59
CA GLU A 44 9.78 15.18 -19.11
C GLU A 44 9.10 15.34 -17.74
N GLY A 45 7.94 14.72 -17.53
CA GLY A 45 7.28 14.68 -16.23
C GLY A 45 8.14 14.00 -15.16
N LEU A 46 8.81 12.91 -15.50
CA LEU A 46 9.76 12.22 -14.63
C LEU A 46 10.97 13.09 -14.31
N SER A 47 11.56 13.73 -15.32
CA SER A 47 12.66 14.69 -15.14
C SER A 47 12.25 15.82 -14.19
N ASN A 48 11.03 16.35 -14.34
CA ASN A 48 10.47 17.35 -13.46
C ASN A 48 10.32 16.88 -12.01
N ALA A 49 9.77 15.68 -11.81
CA ALA A 49 9.63 15.10 -10.47
C ALA A 49 11.01 14.83 -9.84
N THR A 50 11.96 14.27 -10.58
CA THR A 50 13.32 13.98 -10.07
C THR A 50 14.08 15.25 -9.69
N ARG A 51 13.87 16.40 -10.35
CA ARG A 51 14.46 17.68 -9.89
C ARG A 51 13.99 18.08 -8.50
N GLN A 52 12.74 17.76 -8.16
CA GLN A 52 12.11 18.10 -6.88
C GLN A 52 12.38 17.02 -5.82
N PHE A 53 12.67 15.80 -6.27
CA PHE A 53 13.06 14.65 -5.45
C PHE A 53 14.36 14.00 -5.95
N PRO A 54 15.53 14.66 -5.81
CA PRO A 54 16.78 14.17 -6.42
C PRO A 54 17.17 12.76 -5.96
N PHE A 55 16.88 12.42 -4.71
CA PHE A 55 17.18 11.13 -4.10
C PHE A 55 16.43 9.95 -4.76
N MET A 56 15.35 10.20 -5.51
CA MET A 56 14.62 9.14 -6.21
C MET A 56 15.45 8.49 -7.32
N ALA A 57 16.45 9.19 -7.86
CA ALA A 57 17.41 8.63 -8.81
C ALA A 57 18.59 7.89 -8.13
N GLY A 58 18.55 7.75 -6.81
CA GLY A 58 19.61 7.15 -6.02
C GLY A 58 19.48 5.65 -5.83
N ASN A 59 20.46 5.11 -5.10
CA ASN A 59 20.53 3.72 -4.68
C ASN A 59 20.61 3.63 -3.15
N LEU A 60 19.94 2.64 -2.57
CA LEU A 60 20.10 2.29 -1.17
C LEU A 60 21.47 1.65 -0.95
N GLN A 61 22.26 2.25 -0.05
CA GLN A 61 23.59 1.79 0.28
C GLN A 61 23.82 1.86 1.78
N VAL A 62 24.63 0.93 2.29
CA VAL A 62 25.14 1.00 3.65
C VAL A 62 26.42 1.83 3.60
N ASP A 63 26.45 2.93 4.34
CA ASP A 63 27.64 3.78 4.39
C ASP A 63 28.76 3.16 5.25
N LYS A 64 29.90 3.86 5.32
CA LYS A 64 31.07 3.40 6.09
C LYS A 64 30.80 3.25 7.59
N SER A 65 29.74 3.88 8.12
CA SER A 65 29.31 3.77 9.52
C SER A 65 28.33 2.62 9.76
N GLY A 66 27.98 1.85 8.72
CA GLY A 66 26.99 0.78 8.80
C GLY A 66 25.55 1.28 8.70
N ARG A 67 25.32 2.56 8.39
CA ARG A 67 23.98 3.14 8.29
C ARG A 67 23.46 3.07 6.87
N LEU A 68 22.21 2.62 6.71
CA LEU A 68 21.52 2.66 5.44
C LEU A 68 21.14 4.11 5.08
N CYS A 69 21.53 4.54 3.89
CA CYS A 69 21.19 5.83 3.29
C CYS A 69 20.94 5.68 1.78
N ILE A 70 20.48 6.76 1.15
CA ILE A 70 20.33 6.86 -0.30
C ILE A 70 21.55 7.62 -0.84
N VAL A 71 22.22 7.04 -1.83
CA VAL A 71 23.35 7.67 -2.51
C VAL A 71 22.97 7.95 -3.96
N THR A 72 23.08 9.22 -4.36
CA THR A 72 22.78 9.67 -5.72
C THR A 72 24.02 10.29 -6.34
N ALA A 73 24.56 9.65 -7.38
CA ALA A 73 25.69 10.19 -8.12
C ALA A 73 25.23 11.34 -9.04
N PRO A 74 26.13 12.30 -9.36
CA PRO A 74 25.82 13.41 -10.26
C PRO A 74 25.31 12.93 -11.62
N GLY A 75 24.31 13.62 -12.18
CA GLY A 75 23.74 13.30 -13.48
C GLY A 75 22.97 11.97 -13.55
N LYS A 76 22.73 11.29 -12.42
CA LYS A 76 21.85 10.12 -12.38
C LYS A 76 20.39 10.54 -12.54
N HIS A 77 19.65 9.71 -13.26
CA HIS A 77 18.22 9.87 -13.49
C HIS A 77 17.49 8.59 -13.10
N VAL A 78 16.22 8.71 -12.73
CA VAL A 78 15.34 7.56 -12.54
C VAL A 78 15.25 6.78 -13.86
N ARG A 79 15.44 5.46 -13.78
CA ARG A 79 15.34 4.59 -14.95
C ARG A 79 13.91 4.61 -15.50
N CYS A 80 13.78 4.97 -16.77
CA CYS A 80 12.51 4.99 -17.51
C CYS A 80 12.67 4.18 -18.81
N ILE A 81 12.01 3.04 -18.88
CA ILE A 81 11.98 2.18 -20.07
C ILE A 81 10.65 2.40 -20.80
N VAL A 82 10.71 2.41 -22.13
CA VAL A 82 9.52 2.34 -22.98
C VAL A 82 9.57 1.00 -23.68
N ASN A 83 8.55 0.18 -23.44
CA ASN A 83 8.40 -1.15 -24.02
C ASN A 83 7.19 -1.16 -24.95
N TYR A 84 7.32 -1.81 -26.09
CA TYR A 84 6.26 -1.94 -27.10
C TYR A 84 5.89 -3.42 -27.19
N LEU A 85 4.76 -3.78 -26.59
CA LEU A 85 4.31 -5.16 -26.46
C LEU A 85 3.30 -5.47 -27.57
N GLY A 86 3.69 -6.38 -28.46
CA GLY A 86 2.81 -6.86 -29.53
C GLY A 86 1.71 -7.80 -29.02
N PRO A 87 0.74 -8.18 -29.87
CA PRO A 87 -0.39 -9.04 -29.49
C PRO A 87 -0.02 -10.45 -29.00
N ARG A 88 1.22 -10.89 -29.26
CA ARG A 88 1.75 -12.19 -28.78
C ARG A 88 2.41 -12.09 -27.41
N GLU A 89 2.76 -10.88 -26.98
CA GLU A 89 3.49 -10.63 -25.74
C GLU A 89 2.55 -10.19 -24.61
N HIS A 90 1.48 -9.45 -24.95
CA HIS A 90 0.50 -9.02 -23.96
C HIS A 90 -0.90 -8.86 -24.55
N LYS A 91 -1.92 -8.99 -23.70
CA LYS A 91 -3.32 -8.72 -24.04
C LYS A 91 -3.50 -7.27 -24.47
N SER A 92 -4.41 -7.04 -25.42
CA SER A 92 -4.88 -5.70 -25.79
C SER A 92 -5.61 -5.03 -24.63
N PHE A 93 -5.74 -3.71 -24.69
CA PHE A 93 -6.45 -2.93 -23.69
C PHE A 93 -7.92 -3.36 -23.55
N SER A 94 -8.61 -3.61 -24.66
CA SER A 94 -10.02 -4.06 -24.65
C SER A 94 -10.19 -5.45 -24.02
N ALA A 95 -9.24 -6.35 -24.25
CA ALA A 95 -9.24 -7.67 -23.61
C ALA A 95 -9.00 -7.55 -22.09
N LEU A 96 -8.08 -6.69 -21.66
CA LEU A 96 -7.85 -6.39 -20.25
C LEU A 96 -9.09 -5.76 -19.60
N ALA A 97 -9.75 -4.82 -20.27
CA ALA A 97 -10.96 -4.17 -19.80
C ALA A 97 -12.11 -5.18 -19.59
N THR A 98 -12.23 -6.19 -20.46
CA THR A 98 -13.20 -7.28 -20.32
C THR A 98 -12.95 -8.11 -19.05
N GLY A 99 -11.69 -8.32 -18.68
CA GLY A 99 -11.30 -8.97 -17.42
C GLY A 99 -11.11 -8.00 -16.25
N SER A 100 -11.63 -6.77 -16.37
CA SER A 100 -11.51 -5.69 -15.38
C SER A 100 -10.08 -5.49 -14.84
N PHE A 101 -9.10 -5.61 -15.73
CA PHE A 101 -7.67 -5.43 -15.43
C PHE A 101 -7.21 -6.34 -14.29
N SER A 102 -7.47 -7.65 -14.42
CA SER A 102 -7.14 -8.63 -13.37
C SER A 102 -5.68 -8.53 -12.92
N PRO A 103 -5.40 -8.58 -11.60
CA PRO A 103 -4.03 -8.65 -11.10
C PRO A 103 -3.24 -9.86 -11.63
N ASN A 104 -3.93 -10.92 -12.07
CA ASN A 104 -3.31 -12.10 -12.68
C ASN A 104 -2.78 -11.85 -14.09
N ASP A 105 -3.20 -10.75 -14.74
CA ASP A 105 -2.63 -10.29 -16.02
C ASP A 105 -1.36 -9.46 -15.82
N LEU A 106 -0.94 -9.21 -14.57
CA LEU A 106 0.29 -8.52 -14.26
C LEU A 106 1.44 -9.52 -14.15
N ASP A 107 2.31 -9.53 -15.15
CA ASP A 107 3.65 -10.08 -15.02
C ASP A 107 4.64 -8.96 -14.67
N PRO A 108 5.12 -8.87 -13.42
CA PRO A 108 6.07 -7.83 -13.02
C PRO A 108 7.43 -7.95 -13.73
N VAL A 109 7.81 -9.13 -14.23
CA VAL A 109 9.05 -9.31 -14.98
C VAL A 109 8.94 -8.63 -16.34
N LEU A 110 7.77 -8.72 -16.97
CA LEU A 110 7.49 -8.08 -18.25
C LEU A 110 7.20 -6.58 -18.10
N LEU A 111 6.46 -6.18 -17.07
CA LEU A 111 5.85 -4.85 -16.96
C LEU A 111 6.63 -3.85 -16.10
N LEU A 112 7.74 -4.26 -15.46
CA LEU A 112 8.64 -3.38 -14.71
C LEU A 112 10.08 -3.51 -15.22
N PRO A 113 10.94 -2.49 -15.01
CA PRO A 113 12.34 -2.60 -15.36
C PRO A 113 13.03 -3.71 -14.56
N GLU A 114 13.84 -4.52 -15.23
CA GLU A 114 14.75 -5.44 -14.57
C GLU A 114 15.74 -4.65 -13.69
N MET A 115 15.74 -4.93 -12.39
CA MET A 115 16.60 -4.23 -11.44
C MET A 115 18.01 -4.84 -11.47
N PRO A 116 19.09 -4.03 -11.56
CA PRO A 116 20.44 -4.58 -11.57
C PRO A 116 20.74 -5.32 -10.26
N ALA A 117 21.37 -6.50 -10.33
CA ALA A 117 21.63 -7.32 -9.15
C ALA A 117 22.54 -6.63 -8.10
N ASP A 118 23.49 -5.82 -8.57
CA ASP A 118 24.47 -5.12 -7.73
C ASP A 118 24.00 -3.74 -7.25
N GLU A 119 22.86 -3.26 -7.76
CA GLU A 119 22.28 -1.98 -7.37
C GLU A 119 20.99 -2.20 -6.57
N LYS A 120 20.66 -1.23 -5.71
CA LYS A 120 19.37 -1.20 -4.99
C LYS A 120 18.67 0.11 -5.30
N PRO A 121 18.11 0.28 -6.52
CA PRO A 121 17.52 1.54 -6.92
C PRO A 121 16.35 1.91 -6.00
N VAL A 122 16.23 3.20 -5.71
CA VAL A 122 15.11 3.74 -4.94
C VAL A 122 13.78 3.49 -5.65
N CYS A 123 13.73 3.73 -6.97
CA CYS A 123 12.55 3.49 -7.79
C CYS A 123 12.92 3.20 -9.25
N ALA A 124 11.95 2.69 -10.00
CA ALA A 124 12.05 2.52 -11.44
C ALA A 124 10.68 2.64 -12.11
N LEU A 125 10.67 3.07 -13.36
CA LEU A 125 9.45 3.30 -14.15
C LEU A 125 9.54 2.61 -15.52
N GLN A 126 8.45 2.02 -15.96
CA GLN A 126 8.31 1.46 -17.30
C GLN A 126 6.96 1.85 -17.92
N LEU A 127 6.99 2.25 -19.18
CA LEU A 127 5.83 2.51 -20.01
C LEU A 127 5.67 1.34 -20.96
N ASN A 128 4.60 0.57 -20.81
CA ASN A 128 4.31 -0.58 -21.65
C ASN A 128 3.18 -0.23 -22.62
N VAL A 129 3.54 0.09 -23.86
CA VAL A 129 2.59 0.37 -24.93
C VAL A 129 2.03 -0.96 -25.41
N ILE A 130 0.70 -1.10 -25.33
CA ILE A 130 -0.05 -2.29 -25.78
C ILE A 130 -1.05 -1.87 -26.86
N GLU A 131 -1.66 -2.84 -27.53
CA GLU A 131 -2.73 -2.55 -28.48
C GLU A 131 -3.90 -1.82 -27.79
N GLY A 132 -4.19 -0.59 -28.23
CA GLY A 132 -5.29 0.23 -27.74
C GLY A 132 -5.05 0.91 -26.39
N GLY A 133 -3.85 0.81 -25.80
CA GLY A 133 -3.63 1.37 -24.47
C GLY A 133 -2.17 1.41 -24.01
N LEU A 134 -2.01 1.72 -22.72
CA LEU A 134 -0.71 1.81 -22.05
C LEU A 134 -0.83 1.31 -20.62
N ILE A 135 0.20 0.60 -20.15
CA ILE A 135 0.37 0.23 -18.74
C ILE A 135 1.60 0.95 -18.20
N LEU A 136 1.42 1.87 -17.26
CA LEU A 136 2.52 2.46 -16.50
C LEU A 136 2.84 1.53 -15.33
N GLY A 137 4.00 0.89 -15.37
CA GLY A 137 4.58 0.16 -14.26
C GLY A 137 5.51 1.06 -13.46
N PHE A 138 5.26 1.17 -12.16
CA PHE A 138 6.12 1.91 -11.24
C PHE A 138 6.47 1.06 -10.03
N THR A 139 7.71 1.16 -9.58
CA THR A 139 8.14 0.50 -8.36
C THR A 139 9.01 1.39 -7.50
N MET A 140 8.83 1.32 -6.18
CA MET A 140 9.57 2.11 -5.20
C MET A 140 9.92 1.24 -3.99
N HIS A 141 11.13 1.40 -3.46
CA HIS A 141 11.57 0.68 -2.27
C HIS A 141 10.86 1.23 -1.03
N HIS A 142 10.20 0.37 -0.25
CA HIS A 142 9.36 0.78 0.88
C HIS A 142 10.13 1.49 1.99
N MET A 143 11.42 1.18 2.19
CA MET A 143 12.29 1.92 3.12
C MET A 143 12.53 3.39 2.71
N VAL A 144 12.12 3.81 1.51
CA VAL A 144 12.26 5.21 1.07
C VAL A 144 10.98 5.99 1.32
N GLY A 145 9.83 5.31 1.37
CA GLY A 145 8.58 5.94 1.76
C GLY A 145 7.38 5.01 1.69
N ASP A 146 6.29 5.45 2.32
CA ASP A 146 4.99 4.79 2.28
C ASP A 146 4.18 5.19 1.02
N TRP A 147 2.91 4.76 0.97
CA TRP A 147 2.00 5.08 -0.13
C TRP A 147 1.85 6.59 -0.38
N ALA A 148 1.80 7.43 0.67
CA ALA A 148 1.64 8.86 0.49
C ALA A 148 2.83 9.49 -0.25
N SER A 149 4.04 9.02 0.06
CA SER A 149 5.27 9.42 -0.65
C SER A 149 5.27 8.92 -2.10
N MET A 150 4.91 7.64 -2.29
CA MET A 150 4.83 7.03 -3.63
C MET A 150 3.82 7.77 -4.52
N ASP A 151 2.66 8.11 -3.96
CA ASP A 151 1.58 8.84 -4.60
C ASP A 151 1.98 10.26 -4.99
N ALA A 152 2.64 11.00 -4.09
CA ALA A 152 3.13 12.35 -4.36
C ALA A 152 4.11 12.35 -5.55
N PHE A 153 5.05 11.40 -5.59
CA PHE A 153 5.99 11.28 -6.70
C PHE A 153 5.31 10.88 -8.01
N LEU A 154 4.50 9.82 -7.98
CA LEU A 154 3.82 9.30 -9.18
C LEU A 154 2.83 10.30 -9.78
N SER A 155 2.07 10.99 -8.94
CA SER A 155 1.15 12.04 -9.40
C SER A 155 1.88 13.24 -9.99
N LEU A 156 3.03 13.64 -9.43
CA LEU A 156 3.86 14.72 -9.98
C LEU A 156 4.43 14.36 -11.37
N ILE A 157 4.83 13.10 -11.57
CA ILE A 157 5.24 12.60 -12.90
C ILE A 157 4.10 12.77 -13.90
N CYS A 158 2.90 12.30 -13.55
CA CYS A 158 1.74 12.34 -14.44
C CYS A 158 1.31 13.78 -14.75
N GLN A 159 1.28 14.65 -13.74
CA GLN A 159 0.96 16.07 -13.90
C GLN A 159 2.00 16.80 -14.76
N GLY A 160 3.28 16.49 -14.59
CA GLY A 160 4.35 17.03 -15.44
C GLY A 160 4.23 16.58 -16.89
N ALA A 161 3.90 15.30 -17.12
CA ALA A 161 3.62 14.78 -18.45
C ALA A 161 2.45 15.51 -19.12
N LYS A 162 1.37 15.70 -18.37
CA LYS A 162 0.19 16.47 -18.82
C LYS A 162 0.54 17.90 -19.16
N ALA A 163 1.28 18.58 -18.29
CA ALA A 163 1.70 19.97 -18.51
C ALA A 163 2.54 20.09 -19.78
N HIS A 164 3.51 19.18 -19.99
CA HIS A 164 4.34 19.17 -21.19
C HIS A 164 3.52 19.01 -22.47
N GLN A 165 2.59 18.04 -22.51
CA GLN A 165 1.74 17.83 -23.69
C GLN A 165 0.83 19.02 -24.00
N GLN A 166 0.46 19.78 -22.98
CA GLN A 166 -0.43 20.93 -23.12
C GLN A 166 0.33 22.25 -23.29
N GLY A 167 1.66 22.23 -23.33
CA GLY A 167 2.48 23.45 -23.37
C GLY A 167 2.31 24.35 -22.14
N GLN A 168 1.95 23.75 -21.00
CA GLN A 168 1.73 24.44 -19.73
C GLN A 168 3.00 24.47 -18.88
N GLU A 169 3.02 25.34 -17.87
CA GLU A 169 4.09 25.37 -16.88
C GLU A 169 4.17 24.05 -16.10
N MET A 170 5.40 23.60 -15.86
CA MET A 170 5.64 22.37 -15.09
C MET A 170 5.17 22.53 -13.65
N PRO A 171 4.51 21.50 -13.07
CA PRO A 171 4.04 21.58 -11.69
C PRO A 171 5.21 21.65 -10.71
N VAL A 172 5.05 22.47 -9.67
CA VAL A 172 5.99 22.63 -8.56
C VAL A 172 5.39 22.06 -7.28
N TYR A 173 6.19 21.24 -6.60
CA TYR A 173 5.90 20.54 -5.37
C TYR A 173 7.12 20.62 -4.46
N THR A 174 6.94 21.18 -3.26
CA THR A 174 7.98 21.24 -2.24
C THR A 174 7.72 20.14 -1.21
N PRO A 175 8.50 19.06 -1.18
CA PRO A 175 8.37 18.05 -0.14
C PRO A 175 8.91 18.56 1.19
N ASP A 176 8.33 18.06 2.28
CA ASP A 176 8.98 18.12 3.58
C ASP A 176 9.91 16.91 3.71
N LEU A 177 11.19 17.17 3.93
CA LEU A 177 12.22 16.14 4.09
C LEU A 177 12.75 16.08 5.53
N ASN A 178 12.10 16.77 6.47
CA ASN A 178 12.44 16.74 7.88
C ASN A 178 12.12 15.37 8.48
N LYS A 179 13.15 14.53 8.64
CA LYS A 179 13.06 13.18 9.19
C LYS A 179 13.05 13.14 10.72
N THR A 180 13.38 14.26 11.37
CA THR A 180 13.52 14.36 12.83
C THR A 180 12.30 13.84 13.60
N PRO A 181 11.05 14.15 13.21
CA PRO A 181 9.86 13.69 13.94
C PRO A 181 9.68 12.17 13.96
N TYR A 182 10.32 11.45 13.02
CA TYR A 182 10.18 10.01 12.82
C TYR A 182 11.41 9.22 13.33
N ASN A 183 12.26 9.88 14.11
CA ASN A 183 13.43 9.29 14.74
C ASN A 183 13.16 9.07 16.23
N GLY A 184 13.70 7.98 16.78
CA GLY A 184 13.56 7.69 18.21
C GLY A 184 14.51 8.57 19.03
N THR A 185 14.17 8.83 20.29
CA THR A 185 15.11 9.40 21.26
C THR A 185 15.42 8.42 22.38
N GLU A 186 16.53 8.63 23.07
CA GLU A 186 16.83 7.91 24.31
C GLU A 186 16.03 8.54 25.44
N GLY A 187 15.50 7.73 26.36
CA GLY A 187 14.88 8.28 27.56
C GLY A 187 13.93 7.35 28.31
N LEU A 188 13.23 6.46 27.59
CA LEU A 188 12.32 5.49 28.23
C LEU A 188 12.99 4.12 28.40
N PRO A 189 12.80 3.43 29.54
CA PRO A 189 13.22 2.05 29.71
C PRO A 189 12.57 1.13 28.68
N ARG A 190 13.31 0.12 28.21
CA ARG A 190 12.84 -0.86 27.22
C ARG A 190 11.51 -1.53 27.61
N GLN A 191 11.32 -1.88 28.87
CA GLN A 191 10.08 -2.51 29.33
C GLN A 191 8.88 -1.58 29.19
N GLU A 192 9.04 -0.30 29.53
CA GLU A 192 7.98 0.69 29.39
C GLU A 192 7.60 0.91 27.92
N LEU A 193 8.57 0.89 27.01
CA LEU A 193 8.32 0.95 25.57
C LEU A 193 7.53 -0.27 25.08
N LEU A 194 7.84 -1.48 25.57
CA LEU A 194 7.10 -2.69 25.23
C LEU A 194 5.66 -2.65 25.75
N ASP A 195 5.45 -2.17 26.97
CA ASP A 195 4.12 -2.04 27.57
C ASP A 195 3.23 -1.06 26.77
N ARG A 196 3.83 -0.02 26.17
CA ARG A 196 3.15 0.94 25.28
C ARG A 196 2.96 0.44 23.85
N LEU A 197 3.63 -0.65 23.47
CA LEU A 197 3.66 -1.20 22.12
C LEU A 197 3.19 -2.67 22.09
N PRO A 198 1.95 -2.96 22.53
CA PRO A 198 1.45 -4.35 22.66
C PRO A 198 1.36 -5.10 21.33
N THR A 199 1.46 -4.39 20.20
CA THR A 199 1.56 -4.92 18.84
C THR A 199 2.86 -5.71 18.63
N TYR A 200 3.92 -5.38 19.37
CA TYR A 200 5.29 -5.80 19.11
C TYR A 200 5.90 -6.58 20.27
N HIS A 201 6.85 -7.44 19.94
CA HIS A 201 7.72 -8.11 20.91
C HIS A 201 9.16 -8.08 20.39
N VAL A 202 10.11 -8.36 21.28
CA VAL A 202 11.50 -8.60 20.88
C VAL A 202 11.74 -10.10 20.79
N ALA A 203 12.35 -10.53 19.70
CA ALA A 203 12.76 -11.89 19.46
C ALA A 203 14.24 -11.95 19.06
N GLU A 204 14.89 -13.09 19.33
CA GLU A 204 16.21 -13.37 18.76
C GLU A 204 16.09 -13.56 17.24
N LYS A 205 17.10 -13.07 16.51
CA LYS A 205 17.23 -13.27 15.06
C LYS A 205 17.43 -14.76 14.79
N ALA A 206 16.40 -15.38 14.23
CA ALA A 206 16.50 -16.74 13.72
C ALA A 206 16.82 -16.71 12.22
N PRO A 207 17.58 -17.71 11.71
CA PRO A 207 17.69 -17.92 10.27
C PRO A 207 16.29 -18.06 9.68
N PHE A 208 15.99 -17.26 8.65
CA PHE A 208 14.73 -17.40 7.93
C PHE A 208 14.71 -18.76 7.23
N VAL A 209 13.79 -19.63 7.64
CA VAL A 209 13.51 -20.88 6.95
C VAL A 209 12.31 -20.64 6.03
N PRO A 210 12.50 -20.48 4.71
CA PRO A 210 11.39 -20.31 3.79
C PRO A 210 10.53 -21.56 3.83
N LYS A 211 9.30 -21.44 4.34
CA LYS A 211 8.26 -22.43 4.10
C LYS A 211 7.60 -22.06 2.77
N PRO A 212 7.41 -23.01 1.84
CA PRO A 212 6.67 -22.72 0.63
C PRO A 212 5.26 -22.25 1.04
N PRO A 213 4.84 -21.05 0.61
CA PRO A 213 3.49 -20.59 0.89
C PRO A 213 2.45 -21.56 0.29
N PRO A 214 1.26 -21.69 0.89
CA PRO A 214 0.15 -22.31 0.17
C PRO A 214 -0.12 -21.53 -1.13
N PRO A 215 -0.73 -22.16 -2.15
CA PRO A 215 -1.12 -21.42 -3.35
C PRO A 215 -2.08 -20.30 -2.96
N PHE A 216 -1.69 -19.06 -3.28
CA PHE A 216 -2.50 -17.86 -3.04
C PHE A 216 -3.26 -17.49 -4.30
N GLN A 217 -4.47 -16.99 -4.12
CA GLN A 217 -5.27 -16.40 -5.20
C GLN A 217 -5.38 -14.90 -4.95
N THR A 218 -5.26 -14.11 -6.02
CA THR A 218 -5.49 -12.67 -6.00
C THR A 218 -6.74 -12.32 -6.80
N SER A 219 -7.55 -11.42 -6.26
CA SER A 219 -8.81 -10.97 -6.85
C SER A 219 -9.09 -9.51 -6.52
N ILE A 220 -9.94 -8.89 -7.33
CA ILE A 220 -10.52 -7.57 -7.09
C ILE A 220 -11.99 -7.74 -6.76
N TYR A 221 -12.38 -7.29 -5.57
CA TYR A 221 -13.78 -7.13 -5.19
C TYR A 221 -14.17 -5.66 -5.21
N GLN A 222 -15.43 -5.37 -5.49
CA GLN A 222 -15.98 -4.02 -5.43
C GLN A 222 -17.10 -3.93 -4.40
N ILE A 223 -17.17 -2.78 -3.72
CA ILE A 223 -18.28 -2.43 -2.83
C ILE A 223 -18.69 -0.98 -3.09
N THR A 224 -19.99 -0.75 -3.20
CA THR A 224 -20.53 0.61 -3.44
C THR A 224 -20.60 1.41 -2.15
N GLU A 225 -20.52 2.74 -2.24
CA GLU A 225 -20.76 3.62 -1.09
C GLU A 225 -22.12 3.35 -0.45
N ALA A 226 -23.17 3.08 -1.23
CA ALA A 226 -24.50 2.74 -0.71
C ALA A 226 -24.48 1.46 0.15
N SER A 227 -23.79 0.42 -0.31
CA SER A 227 -23.59 -0.83 0.45
C SER A 227 -22.83 -0.57 1.75
N VAL A 228 -21.82 0.30 1.73
CA VAL A 228 -21.08 0.68 2.95
C VAL A 228 -21.95 1.47 3.92
N GLN A 229 -22.80 2.39 3.44
CA GLN A 229 -23.74 3.11 4.30
C GLN A 229 -24.77 2.18 4.95
N GLN A 230 -25.22 1.15 4.21
CA GLN A 230 -26.07 0.11 4.77
C GLN A 230 -25.34 -0.67 5.88
N LEU A 231 -24.10 -1.14 5.64
CA LEU A 231 -23.28 -1.80 6.67
C LEU A 231 -23.11 -0.93 7.90
N LYS A 232 -22.80 0.35 7.71
CA LYS A 232 -22.62 1.31 8.79
C LYS A 232 -23.88 1.46 9.64
N ALA A 233 -25.04 1.57 8.99
CA ALA A 233 -26.32 1.66 9.68
C ALA A 233 -26.65 0.38 10.47
N GLN A 234 -26.30 -0.80 9.93
CA GLN A 234 -26.50 -2.08 10.63
C GLN A 234 -25.59 -2.24 11.85
N CYS A 235 -24.35 -1.76 11.79
CA CYS A 235 -23.43 -1.86 12.92
C CYS A 235 -23.71 -0.83 14.03
N THR A 236 -24.29 0.33 13.69
CA THR A 236 -24.48 1.45 14.63
C THR A 236 -25.18 1.07 15.95
N PRO A 237 -26.27 0.27 15.97
CA PRO A 237 -26.94 -0.12 17.21
C PRO A 237 -26.11 -1.01 18.14
N TYR A 238 -25.02 -1.60 17.64
CA TYR A 238 -24.22 -2.60 18.33
C TYR A 238 -22.76 -2.16 18.57
N LEU A 239 -22.44 -0.89 18.32
CA LEU A 239 -21.10 -0.37 18.56
C LEU A 239 -20.73 -0.46 20.05
N GLN A 240 -19.47 -0.78 20.30
CA GLN A 240 -18.91 -0.92 21.63
C GLN A 240 -17.73 0.05 21.79
N GLY A 241 -17.77 0.89 22.83
CA GLY A 241 -16.66 1.77 23.19
C GLY A 241 -16.30 2.87 22.17
N VAL A 242 -17.13 3.09 21.15
CA VAL A 242 -16.92 4.13 20.11
C VAL A 242 -18.25 4.74 19.70
N ASP A 243 -18.23 6.04 19.36
CA ASP A 243 -19.43 6.79 18.96
C ASP A 243 -19.76 6.61 17.47
N TYR A 244 -18.78 6.25 16.65
CA TYR A 244 -18.96 6.10 15.21
C TYR A 244 -17.96 5.11 14.62
N ILE A 245 -18.29 4.62 13.42
CA ILE A 245 -17.36 3.89 12.55
C ILE A 245 -17.29 4.55 11.18
N SER A 246 -16.14 4.43 10.52
CA SER A 246 -15.88 4.95 9.16
C SER A 246 -16.19 3.93 8.07
N THR A 247 -16.22 4.39 6.82
CA THR A 247 -16.26 3.52 5.63
C THR A 247 -15.13 2.48 5.66
N TYR A 248 -13.91 2.89 6.03
CA TYR A 248 -12.76 2.00 6.13
C TYR A 248 -12.97 0.93 7.21
N ASP A 249 -13.53 1.30 8.36
CA ASP A 249 -13.78 0.36 9.47
C ASP A 249 -14.81 -0.69 9.03
N CYS A 250 -15.87 -0.28 8.31
CA CYS A 250 -16.90 -1.19 7.80
C CYS A 250 -16.34 -2.18 6.78
N ILE A 251 -15.61 -1.69 5.77
CA ILE A 251 -14.99 -2.52 4.72
C ILE A 251 -14.01 -3.52 5.35
N SER A 252 -13.15 -3.02 6.25
CA SER A 252 -12.13 -3.84 6.92
C SER A 252 -12.75 -4.89 7.83
N ALA A 253 -13.79 -4.53 8.58
CA ALA A 253 -14.52 -5.47 9.44
C ALA A 253 -15.23 -6.56 8.62
N LEU A 254 -15.86 -6.22 7.49
CA LEU A 254 -16.52 -7.21 6.63
C LEU A 254 -15.50 -8.17 5.98
N LEU A 255 -14.36 -7.67 5.52
CA LEU A 255 -13.28 -8.52 5.01
C LEU A 255 -12.72 -9.43 6.10
N TRP A 256 -12.48 -8.88 7.29
CA TRP A 256 -11.93 -9.63 8.42
C TRP A 256 -12.85 -10.75 8.86
N THR A 257 -14.12 -10.44 9.09
CA THR A 257 -15.16 -11.41 9.46
C THR A 257 -15.33 -12.50 8.40
N SER A 258 -15.37 -12.12 7.12
CA SER A 258 -15.58 -13.08 6.02
C SER A 258 -14.40 -14.03 5.82
N ILE A 259 -13.17 -13.52 5.88
CA ILE A 259 -11.96 -14.36 5.79
C ILE A 259 -11.84 -15.28 7.01
N THR A 260 -12.09 -14.76 8.22
CA THR A 260 -12.13 -15.57 9.44
C THR A 260 -13.18 -16.67 9.35
N ARG A 261 -14.38 -16.37 8.83
CA ARG A 261 -15.45 -17.36 8.62
C ARG A 261 -15.04 -18.43 7.63
N ALA A 262 -14.40 -18.08 6.51
CA ALA A 262 -13.84 -19.05 5.57
C ALA A 262 -12.81 -19.96 6.24
N ARG A 263 -11.90 -19.40 7.06
CA ARG A 263 -10.89 -20.15 7.81
C ARG A 263 -11.49 -21.14 8.79
N ILE A 264 -12.50 -20.76 9.56
CA ILE A 264 -13.18 -21.67 10.51
C ILE A 264 -13.91 -22.80 9.76
N ARG A 265 -14.49 -22.52 8.58
CA ARG A 265 -15.11 -23.57 7.75
C ARG A 265 -14.10 -24.61 7.27
N LEU A 266 -12.88 -24.19 6.93
CA LEU A 266 -11.78 -25.09 6.55
C LEU A 266 -11.15 -25.79 7.77
N HIS A 267 -11.09 -25.08 8.90
CA HIS A 267 -10.40 -25.48 10.12
C HIS A 267 -11.28 -25.28 11.36
N PRO A 268 -12.32 -26.11 11.56
CA PRO A 268 -13.25 -25.94 12.69
C PRO A 268 -12.58 -25.99 14.06
N GLU A 269 -11.44 -26.68 14.19
CA GLU A 269 -10.62 -26.74 15.40
C GLU A 269 -10.04 -25.38 15.82
N LYS A 270 -9.98 -24.41 14.89
CA LYS A 270 -9.51 -23.04 15.15
C LYS A 270 -10.62 -22.09 15.59
N ALA A 271 -11.84 -22.57 15.86
CA ALA A 271 -12.95 -21.72 16.30
C ALA A 271 -12.62 -20.88 17.55
N THR A 272 -11.84 -21.43 18.48
CA THR A 272 -11.40 -20.73 19.71
C THR A 272 -10.07 -19.98 19.54
N SER A 273 -9.43 -20.07 18.37
CA SER A 273 -8.19 -19.34 18.10
C SER A 273 -8.45 -17.84 18.05
N LEU A 274 -7.46 -17.06 18.47
CA LEU A 274 -7.50 -15.61 18.39
C LEU A 274 -7.19 -15.15 16.96
N THR A 275 -7.91 -14.13 16.50
CA THR A 275 -7.65 -13.42 15.25
C THR A 275 -7.46 -11.94 15.52
N ARG A 276 -6.61 -11.30 14.71
CA ARG A 276 -6.25 -9.88 14.72
C ARG A 276 -6.25 -9.33 13.30
N LEU A 277 -6.51 -8.03 13.19
CA LEU A 277 -6.30 -7.29 11.96
C LEU A 277 -5.18 -6.28 12.16
N LEU A 278 -4.07 -6.46 11.45
CA LEU A 278 -2.98 -5.50 11.38
C LEU A 278 -3.28 -4.49 10.27
N HIS A 279 -3.11 -3.20 10.57
CA HIS A 279 -3.28 -2.15 9.56
C HIS A 279 -2.47 -0.90 9.89
N PRO A 280 -1.96 -0.19 8.86
CA PRO A 280 -1.20 1.03 9.06
C PRO A 280 -2.11 2.26 9.22
N VAL A 281 -1.71 3.16 10.11
CA VAL A 281 -2.36 4.44 10.36
C VAL A 281 -1.40 5.57 10.01
N ASN A 282 -1.77 6.44 9.08
CA ASN A 282 -0.98 7.63 8.73
C ASN A 282 -0.94 8.59 9.93
N VAL A 283 0.26 8.92 10.39
CA VAL A 283 0.48 9.80 11.56
C VAL A 283 0.78 11.26 11.18
N ARG A 284 0.91 11.58 9.89
CA ARG A 284 1.25 12.95 9.43
C ARG A 284 0.26 14.00 9.93
N SER A 285 -1.03 13.65 10.01
CA SER A 285 -2.10 14.52 10.53
C SER A 285 -2.38 14.32 12.02
N ARG A 286 -1.55 13.52 12.72
CA ARG A 286 -1.80 13.04 14.09
C ARG A 286 -0.64 13.40 15.01
N ASP A 287 -0.22 14.65 14.90
CA ASP A 287 0.85 15.23 15.69
C ASP A 287 0.34 16.51 16.37
N PRO A 288 -0.04 16.43 17.66
CA PRO A 288 -0.52 17.60 18.41
C PRO A 288 0.48 18.75 18.47
N GLU A 289 1.77 18.47 18.28
CA GLU A 289 2.85 19.46 18.33
C GLU A 289 3.16 20.10 16.97
N ASN A 290 2.47 19.71 15.89
CA ASN A 290 2.65 20.24 14.52
C ASN A 290 4.12 20.20 14.03
N ARG A 291 4.85 19.15 14.35
CA ARG A 291 6.22 18.87 13.89
C ARG A 291 6.22 18.12 12.55
N THR A 292 5.11 17.50 12.17
CA THR A 292 4.93 16.79 10.90
C THR A 292 4.26 17.65 9.82
N SER A 293 4.33 17.16 8.58
CA SER A 293 3.68 17.76 7.41
C SER A 293 2.97 16.68 6.60
N GLU A 294 1.80 17.01 6.03
CA GLU A 294 1.15 16.18 5.01
C GLU A 294 2.03 16.00 3.76
N ARG A 295 3.00 16.89 3.54
CA ARG A 295 3.96 16.80 2.44
C ARG A 295 5.24 16.04 2.80
N TYR A 296 5.31 15.46 3.99
CA TYR A 296 6.46 14.67 4.43
C TYR A 296 6.69 13.47 3.50
N PHE A 297 7.89 13.41 2.93
CA PHE A 297 8.35 12.29 2.09
C PHE A 297 9.22 11.33 2.90
N GLY A 298 8.72 10.11 3.06
CA GLY A 298 9.26 9.07 3.91
C GLY A 298 8.15 8.12 4.37
N ASN A 299 8.47 7.22 5.31
CA ASN A 299 7.46 6.45 6.01
C ASN A 299 6.87 7.29 7.14
N GLY A 300 5.55 7.44 7.16
CA GLY A 300 4.83 8.22 8.18
C GLY A 300 3.56 7.50 8.63
N ALA A 301 3.64 6.18 8.77
CA ALA A 301 2.52 5.34 9.18
C ALA A 301 2.91 4.37 10.30
N PHE A 302 2.05 4.25 11.31
CA PHE A 302 2.22 3.31 12.43
C PHE A 302 1.34 2.07 12.20
N PRO A 303 1.91 0.85 12.18
CA PRO A 303 1.14 -0.38 12.14
C PRO A 303 0.48 -0.68 13.51
N THR A 304 -0.85 -0.73 13.56
CA THR A 304 -1.64 -1.02 14.78
C THR A 304 -2.48 -2.29 14.61
N HIS A 305 -2.88 -2.94 15.70
CA HIS A 305 -3.72 -4.15 15.69
C HIS A 305 -5.11 -3.86 16.23
N ALA A 306 -6.14 -4.32 15.51
CA ALA A 306 -7.47 -4.53 16.06
C ALA A 306 -7.61 -5.94 16.63
N GLY A 307 -8.34 -6.08 17.75
CA GLY A 307 -8.45 -7.33 18.50
C GLY A 307 -7.41 -7.46 19.62
N PRO A 308 -7.09 -8.69 20.08
CA PRO A 308 -7.58 -9.95 19.57
C PRO A 308 -9.05 -10.22 19.92
N MET A 309 -9.70 -11.08 19.13
CA MET A 309 -10.99 -11.69 19.47
C MET A 309 -10.99 -13.15 19.02
N THR A 310 -11.84 -13.99 19.59
CA THR A 310 -11.92 -15.38 19.11
C THR A 310 -12.59 -15.43 17.74
N ALA A 311 -12.16 -16.38 16.90
CA ALA A 311 -12.70 -16.56 15.57
C ALA A 311 -14.21 -16.84 15.60
N GLN A 312 -14.68 -17.59 16.60
CA GLN A 312 -16.09 -17.90 16.81
C GLN A 312 -16.93 -16.68 17.19
N GLU A 313 -16.49 -15.86 18.16
CA GLU A 313 -17.20 -14.62 18.55
C GLU A 313 -17.36 -13.68 17.37
N MET A 314 -16.35 -13.61 16.49
CA MET A 314 -16.41 -12.78 15.29
C MET A 314 -17.49 -13.21 14.30
N THR A 315 -17.75 -14.52 14.20
CA THR A 315 -18.48 -15.10 13.06
C THR A 315 -19.89 -15.58 13.39
N LEU A 316 -20.19 -15.90 14.66
CA LEU A 316 -21.52 -16.41 15.05
C LEU A 316 -22.54 -15.33 15.39
N ASP A 317 -22.08 -14.14 15.76
CA ASP A 317 -22.94 -13.08 16.28
C ASP A 317 -23.54 -12.17 15.17
N GLY A 318 -23.41 -12.57 13.90
CA GLY A 318 -23.95 -11.87 12.74
C GLY A 318 -23.58 -10.38 12.75
N GLU A 319 -24.59 -9.50 12.77
CA GLU A 319 -24.40 -8.05 12.80
C GLU A 319 -23.64 -7.55 14.04
N LYS A 320 -23.77 -8.23 15.19
CA LYS A 320 -23.04 -7.86 16.42
C LYS A 320 -21.56 -8.18 16.30
N GLY A 321 -21.19 -9.35 15.77
CA GLY A 321 -19.80 -9.73 15.55
C GLY A 321 -19.10 -8.77 14.59
N LEU A 322 -19.78 -8.39 13.51
CA LEU A 322 -19.33 -7.37 12.57
C LEU A 322 -19.17 -5.99 13.23
N ALA A 323 -20.14 -5.56 14.04
CA ALA A 323 -20.06 -4.30 14.76
C ALA A 323 -18.91 -4.26 15.77
N THR A 324 -18.68 -5.35 16.52
CA THR A 324 -17.54 -5.48 17.43
C THR A 324 -16.22 -5.41 16.66
N ALA A 325 -16.08 -6.10 15.53
CA ALA A 325 -14.89 -5.99 14.69
C ALA A 325 -14.65 -4.56 14.20
N ALA A 326 -15.69 -3.87 13.73
CA ALA A 326 -15.61 -2.47 13.31
C ALA A 326 -15.25 -1.52 14.47
N SER A 327 -15.81 -1.74 15.65
CA SER A 327 -15.47 -1.00 16.87
C SER A 327 -14.02 -1.21 17.27
N LEU A 328 -13.50 -2.44 17.26
CA LEU A 328 -12.10 -2.74 17.57
C LEU A 328 -11.14 -2.06 16.59
N ILE A 329 -11.48 -2.00 15.30
CA ILE A 329 -10.70 -1.28 14.29
C ILE A 329 -10.70 0.22 14.55
N ARG A 330 -11.82 0.81 14.98
CA ARG A 330 -11.87 2.22 15.35
C ARG A 330 -11.02 2.49 16.61
N GLN A 331 -11.18 1.67 17.63
CA GLN A 331 -10.43 1.79 18.89
C GLN A 331 -8.91 1.62 18.69
N SER A 332 -8.46 0.75 17.78
CA SER A 332 -7.04 0.58 17.49
C SER A 332 -6.44 1.79 16.77
N ILE A 333 -7.26 2.57 16.06
CA ILE A 333 -6.87 3.76 15.32
C ILE A 333 -6.75 4.97 16.26
N ASP A 334 -7.74 5.21 17.12
CA ASP A 334 -7.89 6.48 17.85
C ASP A 334 -6.68 6.90 18.71
N PRO A 335 -5.97 6.00 19.43
CA PRO A 335 -4.82 6.41 20.24
C PRO A 335 -3.53 6.59 19.43
N VAL A 336 -3.50 6.18 18.16
CA VAL A 336 -2.29 6.25 17.34
C VAL A 336 -1.97 7.69 16.98
N SER A 337 -0.75 8.12 17.29
CA SER A 337 -0.24 9.46 17.00
C SER A 337 1.25 9.40 16.62
N LEU A 338 1.89 10.55 16.40
CA LEU A 338 3.33 10.62 16.21
C LEU A 338 4.11 9.99 17.39
N SER A 339 3.59 10.05 18.62
CA SER A 339 4.25 9.42 19.78
C SER A 339 4.40 7.91 19.62
N SER A 340 3.49 7.25 18.92
CA SER A 340 3.56 5.81 18.63
C SER A 340 4.77 5.47 17.74
N ILE A 341 5.09 6.34 16.77
CA ILE A 341 6.32 6.22 15.97
C ILE A 341 7.55 6.43 16.83
N HIS A 342 7.52 7.46 17.68
CA HIS A 342 8.63 7.76 18.56
C HIS A 342 8.94 6.58 19.50
N ASP A 343 7.94 6.04 20.18
CA ASP A 343 8.10 4.89 21.06
C ASP A 343 8.63 3.66 20.30
N LEU A 344 8.10 3.39 19.10
CA LEU A 344 8.56 2.28 18.24
C LEU A 344 10.03 2.41 17.84
N THR A 345 10.41 3.60 17.37
CA THR A 345 11.78 3.86 16.91
C THR A 345 12.77 3.92 18.08
N SER A 346 12.35 4.40 19.25
CA SER A 346 13.10 4.30 20.50
C SER A 346 13.29 2.84 20.93
N LEU A 347 12.24 1.99 20.85
CA LEU A 347 12.34 0.57 21.19
C LEU A 347 13.39 -0.13 20.31
N VAL A 348 13.37 0.16 19.01
CA VAL A 348 14.34 -0.42 18.06
C VAL A 348 15.78 -0.05 18.42
N LYS A 349 16.03 1.16 18.94
CA LYS A 349 17.36 1.56 19.39
C LYS A 349 17.87 0.77 20.61
N THR A 350 16.97 0.17 21.38
CA THR A 350 17.34 -0.67 22.54
C THR A 350 17.71 -2.12 22.16
N LEU A 351 17.52 -2.51 20.90
CA LEU A 351 17.76 -3.88 20.44
C LEU A 351 19.25 -4.16 20.31
N SER A 352 19.66 -5.33 20.78
CA SER A 352 20.99 -5.86 20.53
C SER A 352 21.17 -6.25 19.05
N PRO A 353 22.41 -6.44 18.56
CA PRO A 353 22.66 -6.95 17.21
C PRO A 353 22.06 -8.33 16.93
N THR A 354 21.75 -9.13 17.96
CA THR A 354 21.10 -10.46 17.81
C THR A 354 19.59 -10.38 17.89
N GLU A 355 19.02 -9.23 18.26
CA GLU A 355 17.58 -9.06 18.46
C GLU A 355 16.90 -8.40 17.26
N GLN A 356 15.62 -8.74 17.06
CA GLN A 356 14.75 -8.11 16.08
C GLN A 356 13.37 -7.85 16.67
N LEU A 357 12.66 -6.91 16.06
CA LEU A 357 11.26 -6.65 16.38
C LEU A 357 10.38 -7.70 15.68
N GLY A 358 9.59 -8.43 16.48
CA GLY A 358 8.50 -9.26 16.00
C GLY A 358 7.17 -8.54 16.13
N VAL A 359 6.20 -8.93 15.31
CA VAL A 359 4.82 -8.46 15.38
C VAL A 359 3.95 -9.60 15.86
N HIS A 360 3.01 -9.34 16.77
CA HIS A 360 2.01 -10.34 17.20
C HIS A 360 0.94 -10.55 16.13
N SER A 361 1.34 -11.08 14.97
CA SER A 361 0.44 -11.47 13.89
C SER A 361 1.00 -12.62 13.06
N ASP A 362 0.13 -13.56 12.69
CA ASP A 362 0.41 -14.62 11.73
C ASP A 362 -0.60 -14.58 10.56
N PHE A 363 -0.17 -13.99 9.44
CA PHE A 363 -0.99 -13.85 8.24
C PHE A 363 -1.23 -15.17 7.47
N HIS A 364 -0.53 -16.25 7.84
CA HIS A 364 -0.76 -17.60 7.29
C HIS A 364 -1.75 -18.40 8.15
N ASP A 365 -2.09 -17.90 9.34
CA ASP A 365 -3.04 -18.51 10.25
C ASP A 365 -4.32 -17.67 10.33
N MET A 366 -4.67 -17.12 11.50
CA MET A 366 -5.95 -16.44 11.70
C MET A 366 -5.89 -14.92 11.50
N ASP A 367 -4.71 -14.32 11.42
CA ASP A 367 -4.57 -12.86 11.32
C ASP A 367 -4.58 -12.38 9.87
N ILE A 368 -4.90 -11.10 9.67
CA ILE A 368 -5.03 -10.48 8.34
C ILE A 368 -4.30 -9.14 8.33
N LEU A 369 -3.60 -8.85 7.23
CA LEU A 369 -3.06 -7.53 6.98
C LEU A 369 -4.00 -6.74 6.06
N MET A 370 -4.51 -5.61 6.55
CA MET A 370 -5.36 -4.69 5.80
C MET A 370 -4.64 -3.36 5.57
N ASN A 371 -4.77 -2.77 4.38
CA ASN A 371 -4.21 -1.46 4.06
C ASN A 371 -5.20 -0.65 3.20
N SER A 372 -4.96 0.65 3.08
CA SER A 372 -5.72 1.53 2.19
C SER A 372 -4.78 2.50 1.46
N TRP A 373 -4.87 2.48 0.15
CA TRP A 373 -4.27 3.48 -0.76
C TRP A 373 -5.29 4.51 -1.23
N CYS A 374 -6.49 4.50 -0.65
CA CYS A 374 -7.54 5.45 -0.95
C CYS A 374 -7.27 6.79 -0.25
N THR A 375 -6.90 7.82 -1.01
CA THR A 375 -6.74 9.19 -0.51
C THR A 375 -8.09 9.92 -0.54
N ARG A 376 -8.44 10.64 0.54
CA ARG A 376 -9.70 11.39 0.62
C ARG A 376 -9.79 12.44 -0.50
N GLY A 377 -10.88 12.41 -1.26
CA GLY A 377 -11.23 13.46 -2.22
C GLY A 377 -10.38 13.53 -3.49
N ILE A 378 -9.44 12.60 -3.70
CA ILE A 378 -8.57 12.55 -4.87
C ILE A 378 -8.62 11.14 -5.47
N GLY A 379 -9.31 11.02 -6.61
CA GLY A 379 -9.40 9.77 -7.37
C GLY A 379 -8.20 9.54 -8.29
N ILE A 380 -8.32 8.55 -9.18
CA ILE A 380 -7.30 8.20 -10.17
C ILE A 380 -7.00 9.35 -11.18
N ASP A 381 -7.86 10.36 -11.26
CA ASP A 381 -7.73 11.53 -12.15
C ASP A 381 -6.41 12.30 -11.97
N LYS A 382 -5.79 12.27 -10.78
CA LYS A 382 -4.47 12.88 -10.55
C LYS A 382 -3.34 12.24 -11.37
N TYR A 383 -3.56 11.04 -11.90
CA TYR A 383 -2.61 10.32 -12.75
C TYR A 383 -2.87 10.54 -14.25
N HIS A 384 -3.79 11.43 -14.63
CA HIS A 384 -4.04 11.77 -16.03
C HIS A 384 -2.85 12.48 -16.67
N MET A 385 -2.28 11.89 -17.72
CA MET A 385 -1.02 12.33 -18.35
C MET A 385 -1.20 13.24 -19.58
N GLY A 386 -2.42 13.63 -19.93
CA GLY A 386 -2.68 14.47 -21.11
C GLY A 386 -2.92 13.67 -22.39
N GLY A 387 -3.17 14.40 -23.50
CA GLY A 387 -3.14 13.85 -24.87
C GLY A 387 -4.00 12.61 -25.11
N GLY A 388 -5.21 12.58 -24.54
CA GLY A 388 -6.12 11.46 -24.72
C GLY A 388 -5.79 10.21 -23.90
N SER A 389 -4.92 10.30 -22.88
CA SER A 389 -4.71 9.23 -21.91
C SER A 389 -5.73 9.30 -20.77
N LEU A 390 -6.59 8.30 -20.65
CA LEU A 390 -7.57 8.21 -19.57
C LEU A 390 -7.14 7.11 -18.60
N PRO A 391 -6.76 7.42 -17.34
CA PRO A 391 -6.48 6.39 -16.36
C PRO A 391 -7.79 5.67 -16.00
N VAL A 392 -7.84 4.35 -16.21
CA VAL A 392 -9.07 3.56 -16.03
C VAL A 392 -9.01 2.62 -14.84
N ALA A 393 -7.82 2.17 -14.46
CA ALA A 393 -7.63 1.21 -13.38
C ALA A 393 -6.28 1.37 -12.71
N PHE A 394 -6.27 1.09 -11.41
CA PHE A 394 -5.06 1.01 -10.60
C PHE A 394 -4.95 -0.39 -10.03
N ARG A 395 -3.82 -1.06 -10.24
CA ARG A 395 -3.57 -2.39 -9.70
C ARG A 395 -2.23 -2.43 -8.99
N THR A 396 -2.06 -3.46 -8.18
CA THR A 396 -0.79 -3.79 -7.55
C THR A 396 -0.50 -5.26 -7.78
N HIS A 397 0.78 -5.60 -7.66
CA HIS A 397 1.24 -6.97 -7.55
C HIS A 397 1.99 -7.06 -6.23
N ARG A 398 1.59 -7.99 -5.37
CA ARG A 398 2.20 -8.15 -4.05
C ARG A 398 2.84 -9.54 -3.94
N PRO A 399 4.15 -9.61 -3.61
CA PRO A 399 4.83 -10.88 -3.37
C PRO A 399 4.78 -11.33 -1.90
N VAL A 400 3.90 -10.75 -1.07
CA VAL A 400 3.83 -11.09 0.36
C VAL A 400 3.07 -12.39 0.52
N THR A 401 3.54 -13.25 1.41
CA THR A 401 2.85 -14.49 1.76
C THR A 401 1.88 -14.23 2.92
N GLY A 402 0.65 -14.76 2.83
CA GLY A 402 -0.41 -14.58 3.82
C GLY A 402 -1.60 -13.76 3.32
N ALA A 403 -2.64 -13.67 4.17
CA ALA A 403 -3.85 -12.92 3.88
C ALA A 403 -3.59 -11.41 3.89
N TYR A 404 -3.87 -10.78 2.75
CA TYR A 404 -3.66 -9.37 2.54
C TYR A 404 -4.84 -8.74 1.80
N CYS A 405 -5.35 -7.64 2.33
CA CYS A 405 -6.39 -6.83 1.71
C CYS A 405 -5.91 -5.38 1.54
N LEU A 406 -6.27 -4.77 0.42
CA LEU A 406 -5.91 -3.39 0.10
C LEU A 406 -7.06 -2.67 -0.57
N VAL A 407 -7.56 -1.60 0.04
CA VAL A 407 -8.44 -0.65 -0.65
C VAL A 407 -7.60 0.12 -1.66
N LEU A 408 -7.91 -0.05 -2.95
CA LEU A 408 -7.20 0.59 -4.05
C LEU A 408 -7.59 2.07 -4.20
N PRO A 409 -6.78 2.89 -4.89
CA PRO A 409 -7.17 4.25 -5.27
C PRO A 409 -8.53 4.27 -5.98
N SER A 410 -9.38 5.23 -5.61
CA SER A 410 -10.77 5.27 -6.08
C SER A 410 -10.86 5.53 -7.59
N ILE A 411 -11.64 4.68 -8.27
CA ILE A 411 -12.06 4.86 -9.66
C ILE A 411 -13.52 5.32 -9.59
N GLY A 412 -13.80 6.61 -9.79
CA GLY A 412 -15.19 7.08 -9.80
C GLY A 412 -15.36 8.59 -9.63
N ARG A 413 -16.36 9.13 -10.35
CA ARG A 413 -16.88 10.49 -10.15
C ARG A 413 -17.71 10.54 -8.86
N ARG A 414 -17.81 11.71 -8.23
CA ARG A 414 -18.36 11.94 -6.88
C ARG A 414 -19.75 11.33 -6.61
N ASP A 415 -20.55 11.08 -7.65
CA ASP A 415 -21.98 10.78 -7.51
C ASP A 415 -22.30 9.27 -7.37
N ASN A 416 -21.38 8.36 -7.70
CA ASN A 416 -21.57 6.91 -7.53
C ASN A 416 -20.25 6.22 -7.16
N ARG A 417 -19.75 6.51 -5.96
CA ARG A 417 -18.44 6.06 -5.50
C ARG A 417 -18.42 4.55 -5.28
N VAL A 418 -17.45 3.88 -5.89
CA VAL A 418 -17.15 2.46 -5.72
C VAL A 418 -15.75 2.32 -5.15
N PHE A 419 -15.58 1.37 -4.24
CA PHE A 419 -14.30 0.98 -3.69
C PHE A 419 -13.89 -0.35 -4.30
N GLU A 420 -12.71 -0.38 -4.92
CA GLU A 420 -12.06 -1.63 -5.31
C GLU A 420 -11.12 -2.10 -4.21
N ILE A 421 -11.19 -3.39 -3.89
CA ILE A 421 -10.35 -4.03 -2.88
C ILE A 421 -9.57 -5.14 -3.57
N PHE A 422 -8.24 -5.02 -3.55
CA PHE A 422 -7.36 -6.13 -3.85
C PHE A 422 -7.35 -7.09 -2.66
N VAL A 423 -7.75 -8.34 -2.89
CA VAL A 423 -7.79 -9.41 -1.89
C VAL A 423 -6.84 -10.52 -2.32
N GLN A 424 -5.93 -10.88 -1.42
CA GLN A 424 -5.05 -12.03 -1.55
C GLN A 424 -5.25 -12.95 -0.34
N VAL A 425 -5.63 -14.19 -0.59
CA VAL A 425 -5.89 -15.22 0.43
C VAL A 425 -5.52 -16.60 -0.13
N ALA A 426 -5.42 -17.62 0.70
CA ALA A 426 -5.15 -18.97 0.21
C ALA A 426 -6.25 -19.41 -0.78
N ALA A 427 -5.91 -20.24 -1.77
CA ALA A 427 -6.84 -20.63 -2.83
C ALA A 427 -8.14 -21.27 -2.29
N GLU A 428 -8.05 -22.07 -1.21
CA GLU A 428 -9.21 -22.69 -0.57
C GLU A 428 -10.10 -21.65 0.16
N GLU A 429 -9.48 -20.67 0.84
CA GLU A 429 -10.19 -19.54 1.45
C GLU A 429 -10.92 -18.72 0.38
N HIS A 430 -10.26 -18.50 -0.76
CA HIS A 430 -10.80 -17.77 -1.89
C HIS A 430 -12.07 -18.44 -2.45
N GLU A 431 -12.06 -19.76 -2.62
CA GLU A 431 -13.21 -20.51 -3.11
C GLU A 431 -14.42 -20.45 -2.16
N LEU A 432 -14.17 -20.37 -0.86
CA LEU A 432 -15.23 -20.17 0.12
C LEU A 432 -15.80 -18.76 0.10
N LEU A 433 -14.95 -17.73 -0.02
CA LEU A 433 -15.41 -16.34 -0.14
C LEU A 433 -16.31 -16.14 -1.36
N ARG A 434 -15.99 -16.79 -2.49
CA ARG A 434 -16.81 -16.80 -3.72
C ARG A 434 -18.20 -17.40 -3.56
N ARG A 435 -18.51 -18.03 -2.43
CA ARG A 435 -19.80 -18.67 -2.13
C ARG A 435 -20.39 -18.18 -0.81
N ASP A 436 -19.76 -17.19 -0.19
CA ASP A 436 -20.18 -16.66 1.09
C ASP A 436 -21.29 -15.62 0.90
N GLU A 437 -22.52 -16.01 1.22
CA GLU A 437 -23.71 -15.17 1.00
C GLU A 437 -23.66 -13.82 1.74
N GLU A 438 -23.08 -13.79 2.94
CA GLU A 438 -22.94 -12.54 3.71
C GLU A 438 -21.91 -11.61 3.09
N PHE A 439 -20.81 -12.17 2.57
CA PHE A 439 -19.79 -11.41 1.86
C PHE A 439 -20.32 -10.89 0.52
N LEU A 440 -20.93 -11.76 -0.29
CA LEU A 440 -21.46 -11.45 -1.62
C LEU A 440 -22.71 -10.55 -1.59
N LYS A 441 -23.36 -10.42 -0.44
CA LYS A 441 -24.42 -9.42 -0.24
C LYS A 441 -23.93 -8.00 -0.44
N TYR A 442 -22.65 -7.73 -0.16
CA TYR A 442 -22.07 -6.38 -0.25
C TYR A 442 -20.94 -6.27 -1.27
N PHE A 443 -20.15 -7.34 -1.44
CA PHE A 443 -19.03 -7.38 -2.39
C PHE A 443 -19.41 -8.07 -3.70
N GLU A 444 -19.05 -7.44 -4.81
CA GLU A 444 -19.08 -8.03 -6.13
C GLU A 444 -17.67 -8.47 -6.53
N LEU A 445 -17.51 -9.70 -7.02
CA LEU A 445 -16.24 -10.14 -7.61
C LEU A 445 -16.10 -9.54 -9.02
N VAL A 446 -15.07 -8.75 -9.23
CA VAL A 446 -14.88 -8.00 -10.49
C VAL A 446 -13.74 -8.54 -11.33
N ALA A 447 -12.65 -8.96 -10.70
CA ALA A 447 -11.55 -9.62 -11.40
C ALA A 447 -10.95 -10.70 -10.51
N ALA A 448 -10.48 -11.80 -11.11
CA ALA A 448 -9.94 -12.92 -10.36
C ALA A 448 -8.96 -13.76 -11.16
#